data_AF-A0A316WKP7-F1
#
_entry.id   AF-A0A316WKP7-F1
#
_cell.length_a   1.000
_cell.length_b   1.000
_cell.length_c   1.000
_cell.angle_alpha   90.00
_cell.angle_beta   90.00
_cell.angle_gamma   90.00
#
_symmetry.space_group_name_H-M   'P 1'
#
loop_
_entity.id
_entity.type
_entity.pdbx_description
1 polymer ?
#
loop_
_entity_poly.entity_id
_entity_poly.type
_entity_poly.pdbx_seq_one_letter_code
_entity_poly.pdbx_strand_id
1 'polypeptide(L)'
;MSRTRIVKGTYTKISHEGHSMYSNANIITNAGAAITETGEKDGVSYGDPKNPPAGEIKAKCIVMFRPHANWSGEFGFDWLRAGDTGTKGDTWYRNIVGKYRNSSTNALQQIYYGGAFVKEAAEYSKLLNKFSNMTIFWKPKVNKQPYLYPVPYMTIYKGDTQKLSLKIEIEEEPKKLTIVHLKGKDDKNDYFKFNKDQITIKKGKYTLDNFLEITCLKSFSRDQIIEVWADDTVCGKIKILANDSAHQKQGKVLFIKVISSSGTGSTTGEAERLKNYMKQAYINVDVKSININLSSDANFIPKLRSNSGIHQYLDTKLRGAKFSDGSVVGNRYDDFYRVYFISEVIHLASGGYLLGQAQDIPSKTVFVLNLQDTATTAGVPFESVKTTATHELLHAIGLYHTFDNDGPLTFEKFHTDNIMDYYSQSTAIIAKQTYKWQWDILKKMI
;
A
#
# COMPACT_ATOMS: atom_id res chain seq x y z
N MET A 1 50.14 3.20 6.11
CA MET A 1 51.30 2.45 6.63
C MET A 1 50.86 1.67 7.86
N SER A 2 51.24 0.40 7.98
CA SER A 2 51.28 -0.30 9.27
C SER A 2 52.57 0.06 10.01
N ARG A 3 52.61 -0.16 11.33
CA ARG A 3 53.85 -0.09 12.13
C ARG A 3 53.90 -1.27 13.09
N THR A 4 54.71 -2.26 12.77
CA THR A 4 54.89 -3.47 13.59
C THR A 4 56.07 -3.27 14.53
N ARG A 5 55.92 -3.63 15.81
CA ARG A 5 57.02 -3.69 16.78
C ARG A 5 57.11 -5.11 17.32
N ILE A 6 58.27 -5.73 17.18
CA ILE A 6 58.56 -7.08 17.69
C ILE A 6 59.61 -6.93 18.78
N VAL A 7 59.35 -7.48 19.96
CA VAL A 7 60.23 -7.37 21.14
C VAL A 7 60.58 -8.79 21.60
N LYS A 8 61.87 -9.08 21.77
CA LYS A 8 62.37 -10.40 22.23
C LYS A 8 62.42 -10.53 23.76
N GLY A 9 61.51 -9.86 24.46
CA GLY A 9 61.50 -9.72 25.92
C GLY A 9 60.24 -8.98 26.40
N THR A 10 60.18 -8.69 27.71
CA THR A 10 58.99 -8.17 28.39
C THR A 10 58.51 -6.82 27.87
N TYR A 11 57.18 -6.61 27.90
CA TYR A 11 56.51 -5.35 27.58
C TYR A 11 55.38 -5.10 28.59
N THR A 12 55.33 -3.92 29.19
CA THR A 12 54.44 -3.57 30.31
C THR A 12 53.80 -2.20 30.08
N LYS A 13 52.55 -2.01 30.50
CA LYS A 13 51.71 -0.82 30.25
C LYS A 13 50.67 -0.69 31.40
N ILE A 14 50.56 0.46 32.07
CA ILE A 14 49.78 0.64 33.33
C ILE A 14 49.16 2.07 33.36
N SER A 15 48.00 2.28 34.02
CA SER A 15 47.30 3.59 34.17
C SER A 15 46.25 3.58 35.32
N HIS A 16 45.43 4.63 35.50
CA HIS A 16 44.64 4.88 36.73
C HIS A 16 43.11 5.23 36.57
N GLU A 17 42.63 5.62 35.37
CA GLU A 17 41.28 6.19 35.06
C GLU A 17 40.59 5.49 33.83
N GLY A 18 39.66 6.01 33.00
CA GLY A 18 39.07 5.19 31.89
C GLY A 18 39.87 5.07 30.56
N HIS A 19 40.22 3.86 30.04
CA HIS A 19 40.96 3.63 28.76
C HIS A 19 40.04 3.35 27.59
N SER A 20 40.21 4.17 26.55
CA SER A 20 39.66 3.89 25.23
C SER A 20 40.75 3.45 24.25
N MET A 21 40.45 2.40 23.48
CA MET A 21 41.19 2.03 22.27
C MET A 21 40.24 2.14 21.08
N TYR A 22 40.61 2.93 20.07
CA TYR A 22 39.78 3.17 18.89
C TYR A 22 40.52 2.77 17.61
N SER A 23 39.81 2.17 16.67
CA SER A 23 40.31 1.78 15.35
C SER A 23 39.15 1.57 14.39
N ASN A 24 39.41 1.72 13.08
CA ASN A 24 38.42 1.46 12.02
C ASN A 24 38.27 -0.05 11.71
N ALA A 25 39.01 -0.91 12.41
CA ALA A 25 38.96 -2.37 12.37
C ALA A 25 39.44 -2.95 13.73
N ASN A 26 39.43 -4.27 13.91
CA ASN A 26 39.77 -4.91 15.18
C ASN A 26 41.16 -4.51 15.74
N ILE A 27 41.24 -4.38 17.06
CA ILE A 27 42.49 -4.34 17.84
C ILE A 27 42.63 -5.68 18.54
N ILE A 28 43.83 -6.28 18.53
CA ILE A 28 44.07 -7.64 19.04
C ILE A 28 45.33 -7.63 19.92
N THR A 29 45.21 -8.11 21.15
CA THR A 29 46.30 -8.26 22.12
C THR A 29 46.42 -9.72 22.51
N ASN A 30 47.61 -10.33 22.33
CA ASN A 30 47.89 -11.73 22.62
C ASN A 30 49.17 -11.85 23.46
N ALA A 31 49.20 -12.81 24.39
CA ALA A 31 50.39 -13.14 25.19
C ALA A 31 50.52 -14.66 25.37
N GLY A 32 51.75 -15.15 25.54
CA GLY A 32 52.05 -16.58 25.63
C GLY A 32 51.84 -17.24 27.01
N ALA A 33 51.34 -16.49 28.00
CA ALA A 33 51.10 -17.01 29.35
C ALA A 33 49.83 -16.41 29.97
N ALA A 34 49.78 -15.08 30.15
CA ALA A 34 48.63 -14.36 30.68
C ALA A 34 48.60 -12.90 30.19
N ILE A 35 47.42 -12.28 30.27
CA ILE A 35 47.20 -10.83 30.22
C ILE A 35 46.34 -10.50 31.43
N THR A 36 46.72 -9.47 32.20
CA THR A 36 45.99 -9.05 33.39
C THR A 36 45.88 -7.53 33.38
N GLU A 37 44.65 -7.03 33.39
CA GLU A 37 44.33 -5.60 33.53
C GLU A 37 43.46 -5.45 34.78
N THR A 38 43.74 -4.43 35.61
CA THR A 38 43.07 -4.23 36.90
C THR A 38 42.89 -2.73 37.12
N GLY A 39 41.66 -2.29 37.37
CA GLY A 39 41.32 -0.90 37.69
C GLY A 39 40.52 -0.87 38.99
N GLU A 40 40.95 -0.04 39.95
CA GLU A 40 40.46 -0.12 41.34
C GLU A 40 39.41 0.95 41.69
N LYS A 41 39.26 2.00 40.87
CA LYS A 41 38.21 3.02 41.00
C LYS A 41 37.65 3.47 39.65
N ASP A 42 38.43 4.25 38.89
CA ASP A 42 37.96 4.91 37.67
C ASP A 42 38.48 4.22 36.37
N GLY A 43 39.43 3.28 36.51
CA GLY A 43 39.87 2.34 35.47
C GLY A 43 41.40 2.20 35.34
N VAL A 44 41.86 1.96 34.11
CA VAL A 44 43.21 2.22 33.56
C VAL A 44 43.00 3.15 32.33
N SER A 45 43.62 4.36 32.14
CA SER A 45 43.37 5.37 31.07
C SER A 45 44.54 5.81 30.18
N TYR A 46 44.26 6.37 28.98
CA TYR A 46 45.28 6.91 28.06
C TYR A 46 44.84 8.19 27.30
N GLY A 47 44.30 9.18 28.01
CA GLY A 47 44.29 10.59 27.59
C GLY A 47 43.19 11.05 26.60
N ASP A 48 43.25 12.34 26.24
CA ASP A 48 42.19 13.03 25.52
C ASP A 48 42.01 12.58 24.05
N PRO A 49 40.76 12.46 23.56
CA PRO A 49 40.49 12.06 22.19
C PRO A 49 40.88 13.16 21.20
N LYS A 50 41.87 12.88 20.34
CA LYS A 50 42.05 13.65 19.11
C LYS A 50 40.86 13.43 18.19
N ASN A 51 40.44 14.49 17.49
CA ASN A 51 39.56 14.34 16.33
C ASN A 51 40.18 13.32 15.35
N PRO A 52 39.42 12.34 14.85
CA PRO A 52 39.93 11.40 13.85
C PRO A 52 40.35 12.16 12.57
N PRO A 53 41.21 11.56 11.71
CA PRO A 53 41.30 12.04 10.34
C PRO A 53 39.89 12.08 9.75
N ALA A 54 39.57 13.15 8.99
CA ALA A 54 38.21 13.39 8.49
C ALA A 54 37.65 12.11 7.87
N GLY A 55 36.69 11.50 8.56
CA GLY A 55 36.17 10.19 8.19
C GLY A 55 35.56 10.26 6.80
N GLU A 56 35.60 9.15 6.06
CA GLU A 56 34.89 9.08 4.79
C GLU A 56 33.44 9.51 5.01
N ILE A 57 32.99 10.39 4.13
CA ILE A 57 31.70 11.07 4.24
C ILE A 57 30.62 10.00 4.32
N LYS A 58 30.01 9.85 5.50
CA LYS A 58 28.88 8.93 5.73
C LYS A 58 27.65 9.53 5.07
N ALA A 59 27.61 9.35 3.74
CA ALA A 59 26.82 10.13 2.81
C ALA A 59 25.39 10.35 3.32
N LYS A 60 25.08 11.60 3.64
CA LYS A 60 23.79 12.02 4.20
C LYS A 60 22.73 12.05 3.10
N CYS A 61 22.37 10.87 2.63
CA CYS A 61 21.40 10.66 1.56
C CYS A 61 20.11 10.02 2.11
N ILE A 62 18.99 10.33 1.47
CA ILE A 62 17.76 9.52 1.46
C ILE A 62 17.29 9.38 0.02
N VAL A 63 16.87 8.18 -0.39
CA VAL A 63 16.15 7.95 -1.65
C VAL A 63 14.82 7.25 -1.37
N MET A 64 13.71 7.97 -1.53
CA MET A 64 12.36 7.45 -1.38
C MET A 64 11.77 7.05 -2.74
N PHE A 65 11.31 5.81 -2.86
CA PHE A 65 10.59 5.34 -4.04
C PHE A 65 9.14 5.86 -4.04
N ARG A 66 8.65 6.24 -5.22
CA ARG A 66 7.25 6.59 -5.52
C ARG A 66 6.85 5.89 -6.82
N PRO A 67 5.55 5.64 -7.07
CA PRO A 67 5.13 5.18 -8.40
C PRO A 67 5.35 6.30 -9.42
N HIS A 68 5.30 5.99 -10.72
CA HIS A 68 5.45 7.01 -11.76
C HIS A 68 4.35 8.07 -11.71
N ALA A 69 4.63 9.27 -12.24
CA ALA A 69 3.75 10.45 -12.08
C ALA A 69 2.28 10.21 -12.49
N ASN A 70 2.06 9.41 -13.54
CA ASN A 70 0.73 9.09 -14.08
C ASN A 70 0.08 7.83 -13.48
N TRP A 71 0.55 7.34 -12.32
CA TRP A 71 0.10 6.06 -11.75
C TRP A 71 -1.36 6.09 -11.32
N SER A 72 -2.12 5.12 -11.83
CA SER A 72 -3.56 4.95 -11.71
C SER A 72 -3.93 3.54 -11.19
N GLY A 73 -3.00 2.89 -10.48
CA GLY A 73 -3.22 1.61 -9.81
C GLY A 73 -2.99 0.37 -10.68
N GLU A 74 -2.38 0.51 -11.85
CA GLU A 74 -2.03 -0.59 -12.78
C GLU A 74 -1.01 -1.60 -12.23
N PHE A 75 -0.41 -1.27 -11.08
CA PHE A 75 0.24 -2.18 -10.15
C PHE A 75 0.01 -1.69 -8.71
N GLY A 76 0.01 -2.61 -7.74
CA GLY A 76 -0.07 -2.27 -6.32
C GLY A 76 1.21 -1.62 -5.84
N PHE A 77 1.10 -0.44 -5.22
CA PHE A 77 2.21 0.28 -4.62
C PHE A 77 1.70 1.07 -3.40
N ASP A 78 2.16 0.72 -2.20
CA ASP A 78 1.72 1.32 -0.94
C ASP A 78 2.89 1.99 -0.21
N TRP A 79 2.72 3.26 0.13
CA TRP A 79 3.67 4.08 0.87
C TRP A 79 2.95 5.04 1.80
N LEU A 80 3.60 5.39 2.91
CA LEU A 80 3.16 6.45 3.80
C LEU A 80 3.09 7.78 3.03
N ARG A 81 1.88 8.23 2.69
CA ARG A 81 1.65 9.49 1.94
C ARG A 81 2.20 10.68 2.71
N ALA A 82 2.80 11.60 1.97
CA ALA A 82 3.59 12.70 2.49
C ALA A 82 3.29 14.06 1.83
N GLY A 83 2.50 14.09 0.74
CA GLY A 83 2.29 15.30 -0.06
C GLY A 83 3.48 15.65 -0.94
N ASP A 84 4.31 14.67 -1.32
CA ASP A 84 5.55 14.90 -2.07
C ASP A 84 5.50 14.47 -3.55
N THR A 85 4.44 13.80 -3.99
CA THR A 85 4.19 13.48 -5.41
C THR A 85 3.52 14.63 -6.17
N GLY A 86 2.83 15.53 -5.48
CA GLY A 86 1.96 16.55 -6.10
C GLY A 86 0.65 15.98 -6.69
N THR A 87 0.38 14.67 -6.52
CA THR A 87 -0.86 14.06 -7.01
C THR A 87 -1.99 14.17 -5.99
N LYS A 88 -3.21 14.40 -6.46
CA LYS A 88 -4.41 14.37 -5.60
C LYS A 88 -4.55 13.00 -4.94
N GLY A 89 -4.73 12.98 -3.61
CA GLY A 89 -4.81 11.75 -2.80
C GLY A 89 -3.51 11.35 -2.09
N ASP A 90 -2.36 11.94 -2.45
CA ASP A 90 -1.15 11.94 -1.60
C ASP A 90 -1.29 12.95 -0.45
N THR A 91 -2.40 12.91 0.27
CA THR A 91 -2.62 13.74 1.45
C THR A 91 -1.73 13.24 2.58
N TRP A 92 -0.92 14.12 3.20
CA TRP A 92 0.02 13.69 4.25
C TRP A 92 -0.73 13.00 5.40
N TYR A 93 -0.49 11.69 5.57
CA TYR A 93 -1.24 10.85 6.53
C TYR A 93 -1.11 11.29 7.99
N ARG A 94 -0.12 12.12 8.34
CA ARG A 94 -0.04 12.73 9.68
C ARG A 94 -1.17 13.73 9.96
N ASN A 95 -1.85 14.24 8.93
CA ASN A 95 -2.96 15.18 9.08
C ASN A 95 -4.34 14.50 9.10
N ILE A 96 -4.49 13.37 8.40
CA ILE A 96 -5.80 12.73 8.11
C ILE A 96 -5.94 11.31 8.70
N VAL A 97 -5.21 10.96 9.76
CA VAL A 97 -5.31 9.66 10.45
C VAL A 97 -5.72 9.86 11.90
N GLY A 98 -6.71 9.11 12.36
CA GLY A 98 -7.44 9.37 13.60
C GLY A 98 -8.58 8.40 13.84
N LYS A 99 -9.62 8.83 14.54
CA LYS A 99 -10.91 8.11 14.70
C LYS A 99 -12.09 9.09 14.65
N TYR A 100 -13.27 8.60 14.31
CA TYR A 100 -14.51 9.36 14.43
C TYR A 100 -15.07 9.23 15.87
N ARG A 101 -15.45 10.36 16.47
CA ARG A 101 -15.83 10.47 17.88
C ARG A 101 -17.02 11.39 18.11
N ASN A 102 -17.70 11.20 19.23
CA ASN A 102 -18.71 12.13 19.70
C ASN A 102 -18.07 13.44 20.18
N SER A 103 -18.48 14.58 19.63
CA SER A 103 -17.90 15.90 19.94
C SER A 103 -18.10 16.36 21.39
N SER A 104 -19.05 15.77 22.14
CA SER A 104 -19.37 16.14 23.52
C SER A 104 -18.80 15.18 24.56
N THR A 105 -18.74 13.87 24.26
CA THR A 105 -18.28 12.83 25.21
C THR A 105 -16.91 12.23 24.87
N ASN A 106 -16.36 12.54 23.68
CA ASN A 106 -15.11 11.97 23.14
C ASN A 106 -15.12 10.42 22.99
N ALA A 107 -16.27 9.75 23.19
CA ALA A 107 -16.46 8.34 22.90
C ALA A 107 -16.32 8.06 21.39
N LEU A 108 -15.96 6.83 21.00
CA LEU A 108 -15.98 6.43 19.59
C LEU A 108 -17.41 6.48 19.05
N GLN A 109 -17.60 7.11 17.90
CA GLN A 109 -18.89 7.22 17.21
C GLN A 109 -18.62 7.17 15.71
N GLN A 110 -19.27 6.25 14.99
CA GLN A 110 -19.11 6.15 13.54
C GLN A 110 -19.57 7.44 12.84
N ILE A 111 -18.93 7.78 11.72
CA ILE A 111 -19.31 8.94 10.90
C ILE A 111 -20.79 8.89 10.48
N TYR A 112 -21.33 7.69 10.17
CA TYR A 112 -22.73 7.49 9.78
C TYR A 112 -23.73 7.87 10.88
N TYR A 113 -23.28 7.95 12.14
CA TYR A 113 -24.09 8.35 13.28
C TYR A 113 -23.77 9.77 13.77
N GLY A 114 -23.08 10.58 12.96
CA GLY A 114 -22.72 11.97 13.31
C GLY A 114 -21.43 12.12 14.13
N GLY A 115 -20.55 11.12 14.15
CA GLY A 115 -19.21 11.27 14.71
C GLY A 115 -18.38 12.30 13.93
N ALA A 116 -17.63 13.15 14.65
CA ALA A 116 -16.66 14.09 14.09
C ALA A 116 -15.26 13.47 14.02
N PHE A 117 -14.46 13.83 13.01
CA PHE A 117 -13.11 13.30 12.86
C PHE A 117 -12.14 13.92 13.87
N VAL A 118 -11.43 13.08 14.63
CA VAL A 118 -10.38 13.49 15.55
C VAL A 118 -9.07 12.84 15.14
N LYS A 119 -8.11 13.65 14.68
CA LYS A 119 -6.73 13.21 14.38
C LYS A 119 -6.04 12.69 15.65
N GLU A 120 -5.44 11.50 15.56
CA GLU A 120 -4.78 10.85 16.70
C GLU A 120 -3.35 10.41 16.36
N ALA A 121 -2.38 10.90 17.16
CA ALA A 121 -0.99 10.51 17.01
C ALA A 121 -0.75 9.00 17.22
N ALA A 122 -1.58 8.35 18.05
CA ALA A 122 -1.55 6.91 18.27
C ALA A 122 -1.93 6.12 17.00
N GLU A 123 -2.96 6.55 16.26
CA GLU A 123 -3.36 5.91 15.00
C GLU A 123 -2.30 6.12 13.90
N TYR A 124 -1.67 7.30 13.85
CA TYR A 124 -0.52 7.53 12.97
C TYR A 124 0.68 6.63 13.33
N SER A 125 0.93 6.37 14.62
CA SER A 125 1.93 5.38 15.05
C SER A 125 1.55 3.93 14.69
N LYS A 126 0.27 3.55 14.80
CA LYS A 126 -0.22 2.25 14.32
C LYS A 126 -0.02 2.09 12.81
N LEU A 127 -0.24 3.14 12.03
CA LEU A 127 0.01 3.18 10.59
C LEU A 127 1.50 3.03 10.27
N LEU A 128 2.38 3.79 10.92
CA LEU A 128 3.84 3.63 10.77
C LEU A 128 4.29 2.19 11.04
N ASN A 129 3.71 1.54 12.05
CA ASN A 129 4.02 0.15 12.42
C ASN A 129 3.48 -0.91 11.44
N LYS A 130 2.64 -0.54 10.44
CA LYS A 130 2.29 -1.44 9.33
C LYS A 130 3.40 -1.55 8.27
N PHE A 131 4.35 -0.62 8.25
CA PHE A 131 5.52 -0.66 7.38
C PHE A 131 6.74 -1.25 8.11
N SER A 132 7.63 -1.93 7.37
CA SER A 132 9.00 -2.14 7.85
C SER A 132 9.71 -0.78 7.86
N ASN A 133 10.28 -0.36 8.99
CA ASN A 133 10.92 0.96 9.11
C ASN A 133 12.46 0.84 9.14
N MET A 134 13.14 1.70 8.38
CA MET A 134 14.60 1.86 8.40
C MET A 134 14.95 3.18 9.09
N THR A 135 15.95 3.18 9.98
CA THR A 135 16.38 4.43 10.65
C THR A 135 17.33 5.23 9.77
N ILE A 136 17.06 6.53 9.59
CA ILE A 136 18.00 7.45 8.97
C ILE A 136 18.72 8.25 10.07
N PHE A 137 19.94 7.84 10.40
CA PHE A 137 20.68 8.38 11.55
C PHE A 137 21.14 9.84 11.42
N TRP A 138 21.32 10.33 10.18
CA TRP A 138 21.76 11.71 9.95
C TRP A 138 20.64 12.76 10.09
N LYS A 139 19.37 12.33 10.03
CA LYS A 139 18.22 13.22 10.14
C LYS A 139 17.98 13.65 11.60
N PRO A 140 17.51 14.90 11.83
CA PRO A 140 17.09 15.34 13.16
C PRO A 140 16.05 14.40 13.79
N LYS A 141 16.24 14.11 15.09
CA LYS A 141 15.31 13.31 15.88
C LYS A 141 13.99 14.06 16.07
N VAL A 142 12.87 13.39 15.82
CA VAL A 142 11.51 13.93 16.03
C VAL A 142 11.02 13.43 17.39
N ASN A 143 10.68 14.34 18.31
CA ASN A 143 10.25 14.00 19.68
C ASN A 143 11.19 13.00 20.39
N LYS A 144 12.51 13.22 20.27
CA LYS A 144 13.61 12.34 20.74
C LYS A 144 13.73 10.98 20.01
N GLN A 145 12.78 10.60 19.15
CA GLN A 145 12.82 9.38 18.34
C GLN A 145 13.64 9.57 17.06
N PRO A 146 14.28 8.51 16.51
CA PRO A 146 14.97 8.58 15.22
C PRO A 146 14.01 8.91 14.06
N TYR A 147 14.54 9.49 12.98
CA TYR A 147 13.78 9.60 11.74
C TYR A 147 13.60 8.21 11.12
N LEU A 148 12.35 7.83 10.88
CA LEU A 148 12.00 6.56 10.25
C LEU A 148 11.70 6.77 8.76
N TYR A 149 12.29 5.91 7.95
CA TYR A 149 11.94 5.67 6.55
C TYR A 149 10.99 4.46 6.51
N PRO A 150 9.68 4.64 6.25
CA PRO A 150 8.75 3.54 6.06
C PRO A 150 9.00 2.93 4.68
N VAL A 151 9.40 1.66 4.63
CA VAL A 151 9.73 0.96 3.38
C VAL A 151 8.44 0.68 2.61
N PRO A 152 8.26 1.26 1.40
CA PRO A 152 7.07 1.00 0.59
C PRO A 152 6.97 -0.46 0.13
N TYR A 153 5.74 -0.91 -0.09
CA TYR A 153 5.40 -2.21 -0.65
C TYR A 153 5.01 -2.09 -2.11
N MET A 154 5.37 -3.07 -2.94
CA MET A 154 5.03 -3.09 -4.36
C MET A 154 4.74 -4.50 -4.86
N THR A 155 3.77 -4.63 -5.78
CA THR A 155 3.53 -5.85 -6.56
C THR A 155 4.07 -5.71 -7.98
N ILE A 156 4.65 -6.77 -8.53
CA ILE A 156 5.01 -6.89 -9.95
C ILE A 156 4.91 -8.36 -10.38
N TYR A 157 4.21 -8.63 -11.47
CA TYR A 157 4.09 -10.00 -11.99
C TYR A 157 5.35 -10.39 -12.78
N LYS A 158 5.68 -11.68 -12.82
CA LYS A 158 6.72 -12.18 -13.75
C LYS A 158 6.35 -11.79 -15.19
N GLY A 159 7.26 -11.09 -15.87
CA GLY A 159 7.07 -10.54 -17.22
C GLY A 159 6.70 -9.05 -17.24
N ASP A 160 6.09 -8.51 -16.18
CA ASP A 160 5.80 -7.08 -16.09
C ASP A 160 7.09 -6.24 -16.05
N THR A 161 7.01 -5.03 -16.59
CA THR A 161 7.96 -3.94 -16.32
C THR A 161 7.19 -2.77 -15.72
N GLN A 162 7.65 -2.24 -14.59
CA GLN A 162 6.99 -1.16 -13.88
C GLN A 162 7.96 0.02 -13.66
N LYS A 163 7.43 1.25 -13.67
CA LYS A 163 8.23 2.49 -13.66
C LYS A 163 7.98 3.30 -12.39
N LEU A 164 9.06 3.79 -11.78
CA LEU A 164 9.06 4.49 -10.49
C LEU A 164 9.74 5.86 -10.58
N SER A 165 9.21 6.83 -9.83
CA SER A 165 9.87 8.11 -9.55
C SER A 165 10.70 8.00 -8.27
N LEU A 166 11.82 8.73 -8.19
CA LEU A 166 12.66 8.79 -6.99
C LEU A 166 12.62 10.20 -6.38
N LYS A 167 12.29 10.30 -5.09
CA LYS A 167 12.39 11.53 -4.28
C LYS A 167 13.69 11.46 -3.49
N ILE A 168 14.61 12.37 -3.77
CA ILE A 168 16.01 12.29 -3.30
C ILE A 168 16.34 13.52 -2.46
N GLU A 169 17.07 13.29 -1.36
CA GLU A 169 17.67 14.33 -0.54
C GLU A 169 19.12 13.97 -0.21
N ILE A 170 20.05 14.89 -0.47
CA ILE A 170 21.49 14.73 -0.22
C ILE A 170 22.00 15.98 0.51
N GLU A 171 22.39 15.84 1.78
CA GLU A 171 23.05 16.89 2.57
C GLU A 171 24.58 16.85 2.38
N GLU A 172 25.14 15.65 2.23
CA GLU A 172 26.56 15.37 1.96
C GLU A 172 26.65 14.31 0.86
N GLU A 173 27.42 14.61 -0.20
CA GLU A 173 27.42 13.84 -1.45
C GLU A 173 28.26 12.55 -1.33
N PRO A 174 27.72 11.38 -1.71
CA PRO A 174 28.50 10.16 -1.87
C PRO A 174 29.39 10.22 -3.12
N LYS A 175 30.32 9.27 -3.24
CA LYS A 175 31.04 8.99 -4.49
C LYS A 175 30.18 8.21 -5.48
N LYS A 176 29.28 7.34 -4.99
CA LYS A 176 28.33 6.53 -5.76
C LYS A 176 26.97 6.45 -5.10
N LEU A 177 25.91 6.43 -5.91
CA LEU A 177 24.53 6.26 -5.47
C LEU A 177 23.87 5.17 -6.34
N THR A 178 23.91 3.93 -5.87
CA THR A 178 23.63 2.72 -6.68
C THR A 178 22.37 1.97 -6.20
N ILE A 179 21.53 1.55 -7.15
CA ILE A 179 20.35 0.72 -6.95
C ILE A 179 20.76 -0.75 -7.00
N VAL A 180 20.45 -1.51 -5.95
CA VAL A 180 20.90 -2.90 -5.77
C VAL A 180 19.72 -3.80 -5.40
N HIS A 181 19.57 -4.95 -6.05
CA HIS A 181 18.71 -6.03 -5.56
C HIS A 181 19.45 -6.78 -4.45
N LEU A 182 18.92 -6.72 -3.22
CA LEU A 182 19.51 -7.40 -2.07
C LEU A 182 19.21 -8.91 -2.17
N LYS A 183 20.25 -9.69 -2.47
CA LYS A 183 20.19 -11.16 -2.54
C LYS A 183 20.68 -11.79 -1.23
N GLY A 184 20.12 -12.94 -0.88
CA GLY A 184 20.71 -13.80 0.15
C GLY A 184 22.03 -14.41 -0.34
N LYS A 185 22.92 -14.79 0.58
CA LYS A 185 24.27 -15.33 0.28
C LYS A 185 24.26 -16.43 -0.79
N ASP A 186 23.25 -17.30 -0.75
CA ASP A 186 23.13 -18.47 -1.60
C ASP A 186 22.13 -18.28 -2.77
N ASP A 187 21.46 -17.11 -2.86
CA ASP A 187 20.49 -16.84 -3.92
C ASP A 187 21.18 -16.29 -5.18
N LYS A 188 21.36 -17.18 -6.16
CA LYS A 188 22.00 -16.88 -7.45
C LYS A 188 20.99 -16.41 -8.52
N ASN A 189 19.74 -16.12 -8.17
CA ASN A 189 18.74 -15.69 -9.15
C ASN A 189 18.80 -14.19 -9.45
N ASP A 190 18.61 -13.84 -10.72
CA ASP A 190 18.20 -12.51 -11.13
C ASP A 190 16.67 -12.49 -11.23
N TYR A 191 16.00 -11.95 -10.21
CA TYR A 191 14.55 -11.71 -10.26
C TYR A 191 14.21 -10.42 -11.02
N PHE A 192 15.15 -9.46 -11.08
CA PHE A 192 14.92 -8.14 -11.67
C PHE A 192 15.98 -7.74 -12.68
N LYS A 193 15.56 -7.03 -13.72
CA LYS A 193 16.42 -6.18 -14.56
C LYS A 193 16.04 -4.72 -14.30
N PHE A 194 17.05 -3.88 -14.14
CA PHE A 194 16.87 -2.43 -14.10
C PHE A 194 17.24 -1.80 -15.45
N ASN A 195 16.62 -0.68 -15.81
CA ASN A 195 17.08 0.13 -16.96
C ASN A 195 18.35 0.95 -16.66
N LYS A 196 18.64 1.18 -15.37
CA LYS A 196 19.84 1.83 -14.84
C LYS A 196 20.03 1.45 -13.37
N ASP A 197 21.27 1.38 -12.93
CA ASP A 197 21.68 1.11 -11.55
C ASP A 197 22.19 2.39 -10.85
N GLN A 198 22.86 3.29 -11.56
CA GLN A 198 23.38 4.54 -11.01
C GLN A 198 22.34 5.67 -10.99
N ILE A 199 22.33 6.45 -9.91
CA ILE A 199 21.51 7.65 -9.72
C ILE A 199 22.41 8.90 -9.82
N THR A 200 21.98 9.91 -10.56
CA THR A 200 22.67 11.21 -10.63
C THR A 200 22.74 11.86 -9.25
N ILE A 201 23.95 12.14 -8.78
CA ILE A 201 24.22 12.80 -7.49
C ILE A 201 24.13 14.32 -7.65
N LYS A 202 23.43 14.97 -6.73
CA LYS A 202 23.33 16.43 -6.60
C LYS A 202 22.96 16.82 -5.17
N LYS A 203 23.73 17.67 -4.51
CA LYS A 203 23.39 18.22 -3.18
C LYS A 203 22.04 18.97 -3.20
N GLY A 204 21.25 18.77 -2.13
CA GLY A 204 19.92 19.34 -1.94
C GLY A 204 18.78 18.32 -2.12
N LYS A 205 17.57 18.82 -2.39
CA LYS A 205 16.36 18.01 -2.65
C LYS A 205 16.00 18.06 -4.13
N TYR A 206 15.64 16.92 -4.70
CA TYR A 206 15.21 16.82 -6.10
C TYR A 206 14.33 15.58 -6.34
N THR A 207 13.59 15.59 -7.44
CA THR A 207 12.88 14.41 -7.95
C THR A 207 13.54 13.96 -9.24
N LEU A 208 13.68 12.65 -9.42
CA LEU A 208 13.92 12.03 -10.73
C LEU A 208 12.65 11.29 -11.12
N ASP A 209 11.79 11.96 -11.89
CA ASP A 209 10.50 11.40 -12.28
C ASP A 209 10.61 10.34 -13.35
N ASN A 210 9.79 9.29 -13.22
CA ASN A 210 9.69 8.19 -14.18
C ASN A 210 11.06 7.54 -14.49
N PHE A 211 11.98 7.58 -13.51
CA PHE A 211 13.41 7.39 -13.73
C PHE A 211 13.83 5.93 -13.80
N LEU A 212 13.36 5.10 -12.86
CA LEU A 212 13.72 3.69 -12.74
C LEU A 212 12.64 2.82 -13.38
N GLU A 213 13.05 1.88 -14.23
CA GLU A 213 12.20 0.78 -14.71
C GLU A 213 12.72 -0.52 -14.14
N ILE A 214 11.80 -1.33 -13.58
CA ILE A 214 12.07 -2.64 -12.99
C ILE A 214 11.30 -3.67 -13.80
N THR A 215 11.99 -4.58 -14.50
CA THR A 215 11.39 -5.75 -15.17
C THR A 215 11.53 -6.97 -14.28
N CYS A 216 10.43 -7.68 -14.00
CA CYS A 216 10.44 -8.91 -13.20
C CYS A 216 10.71 -10.14 -14.08
N LEU A 217 11.94 -10.64 -14.09
CA LEU A 217 12.41 -11.74 -14.94
C LEU A 217 11.89 -13.13 -14.48
N LYS A 218 11.84 -13.33 -13.17
CA LYS A 218 11.50 -14.60 -12.52
C LYS A 218 10.48 -14.38 -11.41
N SER A 219 9.67 -15.39 -11.13
CA SER A 219 8.80 -15.42 -9.94
C SER A 219 9.57 -15.86 -8.70
N PHE A 220 9.13 -15.43 -7.52
CA PHE A 220 9.79 -15.69 -6.23
C PHE A 220 8.79 -15.93 -5.10
N SER A 221 9.15 -16.84 -4.19
CA SER A 221 8.33 -17.33 -3.06
C SER A 221 8.55 -16.59 -1.74
N ARG A 222 9.39 -15.55 -1.75
CA ARG A 222 9.72 -14.70 -0.60
C ARG A 222 9.87 -13.26 -1.06
N ASP A 223 9.35 -12.32 -0.28
CA ASP A 223 9.49 -10.88 -0.52
C ASP A 223 10.95 -10.51 -0.82
N GLN A 224 11.16 -9.76 -1.89
CA GLN A 224 12.46 -9.27 -2.31
C GLN A 224 12.66 -7.82 -1.88
N ILE A 225 13.92 -7.42 -1.67
CA ILE A 225 14.27 -6.06 -1.29
C ILE A 225 15.13 -5.45 -2.41
N ILE A 226 14.77 -4.25 -2.84
CA ILE A 226 15.65 -3.40 -3.66
C ILE A 226 16.07 -2.22 -2.78
N GLU A 227 17.36 -1.95 -2.76
CA GLU A 227 18.00 -0.94 -1.93
C GLU A 227 18.64 0.13 -2.80
N VAL A 228 18.88 1.30 -2.20
CA VAL A 228 19.80 2.30 -2.74
C VAL A 228 20.94 2.46 -1.73
N TRP A 229 22.16 2.30 -2.22
CA TRP A 229 23.40 2.42 -1.48
C TRP A 229 24.10 3.73 -1.84
N ALA A 230 24.32 4.58 -0.85
CA ALA A 230 25.20 5.74 -0.91
C ALA A 230 26.56 5.32 -0.35
N ASP A 231 27.51 5.04 -1.24
CA ASP A 231 28.78 4.35 -0.94
C ASP A 231 28.61 3.05 -0.12
N ASP A 232 28.85 3.08 1.20
CA ASP A 232 28.76 1.93 2.12
C ASP A 232 27.42 1.86 2.88
N THR A 233 26.53 2.84 2.69
CA THR A 233 25.38 3.10 3.56
C THR A 233 24.06 3.01 2.80
N VAL A 234 23.12 2.19 3.28
CA VAL A 234 21.77 2.10 2.68
C VAL A 234 20.95 3.36 2.97
N CYS A 235 20.60 4.10 1.92
CA CYS A 235 19.87 5.35 1.97
C CYS A 235 18.43 5.27 1.40
N GLY A 236 18.11 4.18 0.70
CA GLY A 236 16.77 3.93 0.14
C GLY A 236 16.41 2.46 0.14
N LYS A 237 15.11 2.12 0.18
CA LYS A 237 14.64 0.73 0.20
C LYS A 237 13.20 0.59 -0.30
N ILE A 238 12.89 -0.49 -0.99
CA ILE A 238 11.52 -0.88 -1.37
C ILE A 238 11.39 -2.40 -1.25
N LYS A 239 10.20 -2.87 -0.83
CA LYS A 239 9.88 -4.29 -0.72
C LYS A 239 8.95 -4.72 -1.85
N ILE A 240 9.44 -5.63 -2.69
CA ILE A 240 8.65 -6.27 -3.74
C ILE A 240 8.05 -7.56 -3.17
N LEU A 241 6.73 -7.65 -3.17
CA LEU A 241 6.01 -8.78 -2.56
C LEU A 241 6.15 -10.07 -3.36
N ALA A 242 6.27 -11.20 -2.67
CA ALA A 242 6.30 -12.55 -3.26
C ALA A 242 5.16 -12.78 -4.27
N ASN A 243 5.50 -13.33 -5.43
CA ASN A 243 4.67 -13.28 -6.65
C ASN A 243 4.54 -14.62 -7.40
N ASP A 244 5.00 -15.71 -6.79
CA ASP A 244 4.76 -17.07 -7.30
C ASP A 244 3.27 -17.46 -7.26
N SER A 245 2.95 -18.66 -7.75
CA SER A 245 1.58 -19.17 -7.79
C SER A 245 0.96 -19.42 -6.41
N ALA A 246 1.75 -19.50 -5.33
CA ALA A 246 1.25 -19.67 -3.97
C ALA A 246 0.82 -18.33 -3.34
N HIS A 247 1.44 -17.21 -3.76
CA HIS A 247 1.10 -15.87 -3.29
C HIS A 247 0.04 -15.16 -4.14
N GLN A 248 -0.22 -15.65 -5.36
CA GLN A 248 -1.34 -15.23 -6.21
C GLN A 248 -2.66 -15.90 -5.81
N LYS A 249 -3.79 -15.28 -6.18
CA LYS A 249 -5.15 -15.82 -6.00
C LYS A 249 -5.97 -15.74 -7.30
N GLN A 250 -7.06 -16.52 -7.35
CA GLN A 250 -7.98 -16.60 -8.47
C GLN A 250 -9.40 -16.26 -8.00
N GLY A 251 -9.84 -15.03 -8.27
CA GLY A 251 -11.19 -14.56 -7.94
C GLY A 251 -12.21 -14.97 -9.01
N LYS A 252 -13.37 -15.45 -8.57
CA LYS A 252 -14.50 -15.80 -9.44
C LYS A 252 -15.60 -14.75 -9.31
N VAL A 253 -15.91 -14.06 -10.40
CA VAL A 253 -16.92 -12.98 -10.41
C VAL A 253 -17.89 -13.17 -11.58
N LEU A 254 -19.19 -13.16 -11.27
CA LEU A 254 -20.27 -13.18 -12.25
C LEU A 254 -20.86 -11.77 -12.35
N PHE A 255 -20.84 -11.21 -13.55
CA PHE A 255 -21.58 -10.00 -13.90
C PHE A 255 -22.94 -10.43 -14.48
N ILE A 256 -24.02 -9.93 -13.87
CA ILE A 256 -25.40 -10.20 -14.27
C ILE A 256 -25.99 -8.91 -14.82
N LYS A 257 -26.22 -8.82 -16.13
CA LYS A 257 -26.98 -7.72 -16.72
C LYS A 257 -28.46 -7.95 -16.48
N VAL A 258 -29.08 -7.10 -15.67
CA VAL A 258 -30.52 -7.11 -15.48
C VAL A 258 -31.17 -6.31 -16.60
N ILE A 259 -32.04 -6.96 -17.36
CA ILE A 259 -32.96 -6.31 -18.30
C ILE A 259 -34.23 -5.97 -17.51
N SER A 260 -34.65 -4.71 -17.56
CA SER A 260 -35.76 -4.13 -16.82
C SER A 260 -36.73 -3.43 -17.77
N SER A 261 -37.80 -2.83 -17.25
CA SER A 261 -38.68 -1.93 -18.01
C SER A 261 -37.94 -0.70 -18.54
N SER A 262 -36.85 -0.27 -17.88
CA SER A 262 -36.13 0.98 -18.18
C SER A 262 -34.83 0.77 -18.96
N GLY A 263 -34.55 -0.47 -19.41
CA GLY A 263 -33.34 -0.80 -20.19
C GLY A 263 -32.57 -2.00 -19.66
N THR A 264 -31.29 -2.10 -20.05
CA THR A 264 -30.37 -3.18 -19.66
C THR A 264 -29.19 -2.62 -18.89
N GLY A 265 -28.80 -3.25 -17.78
CA GLY A 265 -27.63 -2.86 -17.00
C GLY A 265 -26.31 -2.87 -17.80
N SER A 266 -25.54 -1.80 -17.65
CA SER A 266 -24.24 -1.64 -18.31
C SER A 266 -23.10 -2.29 -17.52
N THR A 267 -22.11 -2.84 -18.23
CA THR A 267 -20.87 -3.42 -17.65
C THR A 267 -19.61 -2.79 -18.26
N THR A 268 -19.76 -1.65 -18.94
CA THR A 268 -18.73 -1.10 -19.84
C THR A 268 -17.49 -0.61 -19.07
N GLY A 269 -16.36 -1.29 -19.30
CA GLY A 269 -15.10 -1.07 -18.60
C GLY A 269 -15.00 -1.63 -17.18
N GLU A 270 -16.07 -2.24 -16.64
CA GLU A 270 -16.08 -2.70 -15.24
C GLU A 270 -15.18 -3.93 -15.02
N ALA A 271 -15.11 -4.84 -15.99
CA ALA A 271 -14.24 -6.01 -15.91
C ALA A 271 -12.75 -5.62 -15.97
N GLU A 272 -12.43 -4.54 -16.68
CA GLU A 272 -11.06 -3.99 -16.79
C GLU A 272 -10.69 -3.21 -15.52
N ARG A 273 -11.57 -2.34 -15.02
CA ARG A 273 -11.41 -1.66 -13.73
C ARG A 273 -11.19 -2.67 -12.60
N LEU A 274 -12.05 -3.67 -12.49
CA LEU A 274 -11.94 -4.71 -11.46
C LEU A 274 -10.61 -5.47 -11.55
N LYS A 275 -10.19 -5.90 -12.76
CA LYS A 275 -8.90 -6.58 -12.95
C LYS A 275 -7.72 -5.68 -12.60
N ASN A 276 -7.75 -4.40 -12.99
CA ASN A 276 -6.72 -3.41 -12.67
C ASN A 276 -6.52 -3.27 -11.15
N TYR A 277 -7.62 -3.11 -10.41
CA TYR A 277 -7.58 -2.92 -8.97
C TYR A 277 -7.24 -4.20 -8.20
N MET A 278 -7.73 -5.37 -8.62
CA MET A 278 -7.44 -6.65 -7.96
C MET A 278 -6.01 -7.16 -8.26
N LYS A 279 -5.42 -6.78 -9.39
CA LYS A 279 -4.00 -7.00 -9.71
C LYS A 279 -3.06 -6.44 -8.62
N GLN A 280 -3.45 -5.35 -7.96
CA GLN A 280 -2.68 -4.72 -6.87
C GLN A 280 -2.47 -5.65 -5.67
N ALA A 281 -3.32 -6.67 -5.50
CA ALA A 281 -3.25 -7.65 -4.42
C ALA A 281 -2.72 -9.01 -4.88
N TYR A 282 -2.16 -9.13 -6.11
CA TYR A 282 -1.88 -10.40 -6.81
C TYR A 282 -3.13 -11.29 -7.03
N ILE A 283 -4.30 -10.68 -7.22
CA ILE A 283 -5.55 -11.40 -7.43
C ILE A 283 -5.94 -11.31 -8.91
N ASN A 284 -5.84 -12.45 -9.59
CA ASN A 284 -6.31 -12.60 -10.96
C ASN A 284 -7.82 -12.88 -10.93
N VAL A 285 -8.63 -12.21 -11.76
CA VAL A 285 -10.09 -12.33 -11.71
C VAL A 285 -10.66 -12.93 -13.01
N ASP A 286 -11.30 -14.09 -12.90
CA ASP A 286 -12.20 -14.64 -13.91
C ASP A 286 -13.56 -13.91 -13.82
N VAL A 287 -13.93 -13.22 -14.89
CA VAL A 287 -15.18 -12.45 -14.97
C VAL A 287 -16.06 -13.08 -16.04
N LYS A 288 -17.11 -13.78 -15.60
CA LYS A 288 -18.15 -14.33 -16.48
C LYS A 288 -19.31 -13.36 -16.57
N SER A 289 -20.02 -13.35 -17.69
CA SER A 289 -21.19 -12.48 -17.91
C SER A 289 -22.40 -13.29 -18.34
N ILE A 290 -23.57 -12.98 -17.78
CA ILE A 290 -24.88 -13.44 -18.26
C ILE A 290 -25.91 -12.31 -18.18
N ASN A 291 -27.08 -12.52 -18.77
CA ASN A 291 -28.23 -11.62 -18.66
C ASN A 291 -29.37 -12.32 -17.89
N ILE A 292 -30.15 -11.58 -17.12
CA ILE A 292 -31.47 -12.02 -16.63
C ILE A 292 -32.53 -11.01 -17.08
N ASN A 293 -33.72 -11.49 -17.47
CA ASN A 293 -34.80 -10.62 -17.90
C ASN A 293 -35.89 -10.50 -16.84
N LEU A 294 -36.08 -9.28 -16.34
CA LEU A 294 -37.09 -8.87 -15.35
C LEU A 294 -38.00 -7.76 -15.91
N SER A 295 -38.01 -7.49 -17.22
CA SER A 295 -38.80 -6.38 -17.79
C SER A 295 -40.32 -6.55 -17.65
N SER A 296 -40.80 -7.78 -17.55
CA SER A 296 -42.20 -8.13 -17.26
C SER A 296 -42.48 -8.39 -15.77
N ASP A 297 -41.49 -8.21 -14.90
CA ASP A 297 -41.58 -8.57 -13.49
C ASP A 297 -41.99 -7.37 -12.62
N ALA A 298 -43.30 -7.17 -12.51
CA ALA A 298 -43.90 -6.03 -11.79
C ALA A 298 -43.42 -5.84 -10.34
N ASN A 299 -42.87 -6.88 -9.71
CA ASN A 299 -42.34 -6.82 -8.35
C ASN A 299 -40.90 -6.27 -8.28
N PHE A 300 -40.13 -6.28 -9.38
CA PHE A 300 -38.71 -5.94 -9.36
C PHE A 300 -38.44 -4.47 -8.97
N ILE A 301 -39.10 -3.51 -9.64
CA ILE A 301 -38.88 -2.08 -9.38
C ILE A 301 -39.36 -1.66 -7.97
N PRO A 302 -40.54 -2.09 -7.48
CA PRO A 302 -40.92 -1.86 -6.07
C PRO A 302 -39.93 -2.47 -5.08
N LYS A 303 -39.45 -3.71 -5.32
CA LYS A 303 -38.49 -4.38 -4.44
C LYS A 303 -37.16 -3.62 -4.38
N LEU A 304 -36.64 -3.19 -5.53
CA LEU A 304 -35.42 -2.40 -5.64
C LEU A 304 -35.55 -1.04 -4.94
N ARG A 305 -36.63 -0.29 -5.19
CA ARG A 305 -36.88 1.01 -4.55
C ARG A 305 -37.11 0.91 -3.04
N SER A 306 -37.66 -0.19 -2.55
CA SER A 306 -37.79 -0.45 -1.11
C SER A 306 -36.46 -0.78 -0.42
N ASN A 307 -35.45 -1.20 -1.20
CA ASN A 307 -34.18 -1.80 -0.77
C ASN A 307 -34.28 -3.01 0.20
N SER A 308 -35.49 -3.42 0.58
CA SER A 308 -35.72 -4.45 1.58
C SER A 308 -35.62 -5.85 0.95
N GLY A 309 -34.52 -6.55 1.22
CA GLY A 309 -34.29 -7.93 0.75
C GLY A 309 -34.14 -8.06 -0.77
N ILE A 310 -33.61 -7.03 -1.44
CA ILE A 310 -33.40 -7.01 -2.89
C ILE A 310 -32.32 -8.02 -3.34
N HIS A 311 -31.29 -8.28 -2.52
CA HIS A 311 -30.23 -9.24 -2.84
C HIS A 311 -30.77 -10.68 -2.93
N GLN A 312 -31.59 -11.10 -1.96
CA GLN A 312 -32.24 -12.41 -1.95
C GLN A 312 -33.23 -12.55 -3.12
N TYR A 313 -33.92 -11.46 -3.47
CA TYR A 313 -34.81 -11.40 -4.64
C TYR A 313 -34.03 -11.63 -5.95
N LEU A 314 -32.97 -10.85 -6.17
CA LEU A 314 -32.10 -10.97 -7.34
C LEU A 314 -31.49 -12.37 -7.43
N ASP A 315 -31.05 -12.96 -6.31
CA ASP A 315 -30.48 -14.32 -6.32
C ASP A 315 -31.50 -15.42 -6.62
N THR A 316 -32.74 -15.26 -6.13
CA THR A 316 -33.85 -16.16 -6.48
C THR A 316 -34.15 -16.10 -7.99
N LYS A 317 -34.14 -14.89 -8.56
CA LYS A 317 -34.34 -14.69 -10.01
C LYS A 317 -33.16 -15.20 -10.84
N LEU A 318 -31.92 -15.06 -10.36
CA LEU A 318 -30.74 -15.65 -10.98
C LEU A 318 -30.85 -17.18 -11.04
N ARG A 319 -31.09 -17.84 -9.89
CA ARG A 319 -31.18 -19.32 -9.82
C ARG A 319 -32.29 -19.88 -10.72
N GLY A 320 -33.43 -19.19 -10.79
CA GLY A 320 -34.57 -19.55 -11.63
C GLY A 320 -34.43 -19.20 -13.12
N ALA A 321 -33.42 -18.41 -13.51
CA ALA A 321 -33.16 -18.09 -14.90
C ALA A 321 -32.70 -19.31 -15.71
N LYS A 322 -32.83 -19.25 -17.03
CA LYS A 322 -32.44 -20.29 -17.97
C LYS A 322 -31.40 -19.80 -18.97
N PHE A 323 -30.52 -20.70 -19.41
CA PHE A 323 -29.65 -20.48 -20.56
C PHE A 323 -30.43 -20.72 -21.87
N SER A 324 -29.78 -20.46 -23.01
CA SER A 324 -30.33 -20.69 -24.35
C SER A 324 -30.64 -22.16 -24.67
N ASP A 325 -30.01 -23.11 -23.96
CA ASP A 325 -30.31 -24.55 -24.02
C ASP A 325 -31.53 -24.95 -23.17
N GLY A 326 -32.18 -24.00 -22.48
CA GLY A 326 -33.31 -24.24 -21.59
C GLY A 326 -32.96 -24.78 -20.21
N SER A 327 -31.68 -25.12 -19.94
CA SER A 327 -31.21 -25.53 -18.62
C SER A 327 -31.24 -24.36 -17.64
N VAL A 328 -31.54 -24.64 -16.36
CA VAL A 328 -31.56 -23.62 -15.32
C VAL A 328 -30.15 -23.24 -14.87
N VAL A 329 -30.00 -22.00 -14.40
CA VAL A 329 -28.78 -21.52 -13.74
C VAL A 329 -28.55 -22.29 -12.43
N GLY A 330 -29.58 -22.37 -11.58
CA GLY A 330 -29.49 -23.04 -10.28
C GLY A 330 -28.27 -22.58 -9.49
N ASN A 331 -27.53 -23.55 -8.94
CA ASN A 331 -26.39 -23.32 -8.05
C ASN A 331 -25.05 -23.18 -8.81
N ARG A 332 -25.06 -23.05 -10.15
CA ARG A 332 -23.86 -23.09 -11.03
C ARG A 332 -22.84 -21.98 -10.77
N TYR A 333 -23.20 -20.95 -9.99
CA TYR A 333 -22.37 -19.80 -9.67
C TYR A 333 -22.35 -19.47 -8.16
N ASP A 334 -22.60 -20.44 -7.28
CA ASP A 334 -22.60 -20.21 -5.82
C ASP A 334 -21.21 -19.96 -5.23
N ASP A 335 -20.16 -20.36 -5.94
CA ASP A 335 -18.76 -20.04 -5.64
C ASP A 335 -18.29 -18.70 -6.25
N PHE A 336 -19.15 -17.98 -6.98
CA PHE A 336 -18.85 -16.68 -7.57
C PHE A 336 -19.36 -15.54 -6.67
N TYR A 337 -18.65 -14.41 -6.65
CA TYR A 337 -19.24 -13.14 -6.27
C TYR A 337 -20.15 -12.65 -7.40
N ARG A 338 -21.37 -12.19 -7.07
CA ARG A 338 -22.42 -11.93 -8.06
C ARG A 338 -22.78 -10.45 -8.05
N VAL A 339 -22.47 -9.76 -9.15
CA VAL A 339 -22.64 -8.31 -9.32
C VAL A 339 -23.76 -8.06 -10.35
N TYR A 340 -24.90 -7.57 -9.87
CA TYR A 340 -26.08 -7.30 -10.67
C TYR A 340 -26.08 -5.85 -11.16
N PHE A 341 -25.93 -5.66 -12.47
CA PHE A 341 -25.97 -4.34 -13.10
C PHE A 341 -27.39 -4.03 -13.56
N ILE A 342 -27.89 -2.86 -13.17
CA ILE A 342 -29.30 -2.46 -13.31
C ILE A 342 -29.35 -1.07 -13.97
N SER A 343 -30.27 -0.86 -14.91
CA SER A 343 -30.39 0.41 -15.68
C SER A 343 -31.13 1.54 -14.96
N GLU A 344 -31.66 1.29 -13.77
CA GLU A 344 -32.39 2.27 -12.95
C GLU A 344 -31.48 3.35 -12.37
N VAL A 345 -32.06 4.53 -12.13
CA VAL A 345 -31.48 5.63 -11.34
C VAL A 345 -32.38 5.85 -10.13
N ILE A 346 -31.82 5.90 -8.92
CA ILE A 346 -32.60 6.00 -7.67
C ILE A 346 -32.12 7.20 -6.86
N HIS A 347 -32.97 8.21 -6.76
CA HIS A 347 -32.79 9.36 -5.86
C HIS A 347 -33.17 8.97 -4.43
N LEU A 348 -32.39 9.41 -3.44
CA LEU A 348 -32.58 9.10 -2.03
C LEU A 348 -33.42 10.18 -1.32
N ALA A 349 -34.19 9.79 -0.31
CA ALA A 349 -35.00 10.74 0.48
C ALA A 349 -34.14 11.75 1.28
N SER A 350 -32.88 11.40 1.56
CA SER A 350 -31.84 12.27 2.15
C SER A 350 -31.27 13.30 1.17
N GLY A 351 -31.70 13.29 -0.09
CA GLY A 351 -30.97 13.90 -1.20
C GLY A 351 -29.84 13.00 -1.73
N GLY A 352 -29.42 13.25 -2.97
CA GLY A 352 -28.42 12.45 -3.66
C GLY A 352 -28.98 11.17 -4.28
N TYR A 353 -28.08 10.29 -4.72
CA TYR A 353 -28.43 9.09 -5.48
C TYR A 353 -27.76 7.85 -4.91
N LEU A 354 -28.45 6.72 -5.00
CA LEU A 354 -27.85 5.40 -4.79
C LEU A 354 -27.05 5.02 -6.04
N LEU A 355 -25.83 4.52 -5.86
CA LEU A 355 -24.95 4.08 -6.96
C LEU A 355 -24.88 2.55 -7.05
N GLY A 356 -24.99 1.87 -5.91
CA GLY A 356 -24.92 0.42 -5.76
C GLY A 356 -25.00 0.07 -4.28
N GLN A 357 -24.90 -1.23 -3.98
CA GLN A 357 -24.82 -1.74 -2.60
C GLN A 357 -24.28 -3.18 -2.57
N ALA A 358 -23.45 -3.50 -1.59
CA ALA A 358 -23.18 -4.85 -1.10
C ALA A 358 -24.23 -5.34 -0.08
N GLN A 359 -24.60 -6.62 -0.13
CA GLN A 359 -25.60 -7.19 0.78
C GLN A 359 -25.20 -7.08 2.25
N ASP A 360 -23.92 -7.33 2.54
CA ASP A 360 -23.30 -7.30 3.87
C ASP A 360 -21.75 -7.28 3.72
N ILE A 361 -21.03 -6.99 4.80
CA ILE A 361 -19.55 -6.98 4.87
C ILE A 361 -19.09 -8.10 5.83
N PRO A 362 -18.74 -9.31 5.34
CA PRO A 362 -18.69 -9.77 3.95
C PRO A 362 -20.01 -10.39 3.44
N SER A 363 -20.12 -10.57 2.12
CA SER A 363 -21.24 -11.24 1.44
C SER A 363 -20.82 -11.82 0.07
N LYS A 364 -21.77 -12.29 -0.74
CA LYS A 364 -21.53 -12.79 -2.12
C LYS A 364 -22.37 -12.08 -3.18
N THR A 365 -23.04 -10.99 -2.83
CA THR A 365 -24.12 -10.40 -3.63
C THR A 365 -24.05 -8.88 -3.61
N VAL A 366 -23.95 -8.26 -4.78
CA VAL A 366 -23.82 -6.81 -5.00
C VAL A 366 -24.81 -6.39 -6.08
N PHE A 367 -25.44 -5.21 -5.97
CA PHE A 367 -26.03 -4.57 -7.13
C PHE A 367 -25.40 -3.20 -7.42
N VAL A 368 -25.45 -2.80 -8.68
CA VAL A 368 -24.91 -1.54 -9.21
C VAL A 368 -25.98 -0.93 -10.11
N LEU A 369 -26.29 0.34 -9.88
CA LEU A 369 -27.28 1.10 -10.63
C LEU A 369 -26.63 1.80 -11.84
N ASN A 370 -27.40 2.59 -12.58
CA ASN A 370 -26.93 3.22 -13.81
C ASN A 370 -25.98 4.39 -13.53
N LEU A 371 -24.69 4.07 -13.36
CA LEU A 371 -23.65 5.02 -12.98
C LEU A 371 -23.52 6.20 -13.96
N GLN A 372 -23.68 5.97 -15.27
CA GLN A 372 -23.53 7.03 -16.27
C GLN A 372 -24.68 8.03 -16.21
N ASP A 373 -25.93 7.56 -16.19
CA ASP A 373 -27.09 8.46 -16.15
C ASP A 373 -27.25 9.09 -14.76
N THR A 374 -26.83 8.40 -13.70
CA THR A 374 -26.76 8.98 -12.35
C THR A 374 -25.72 10.10 -12.29
N ALA A 375 -24.52 9.92 -12.86
CA ALA A 375 -23.51 10.97 -12.92
C ALA A 375 -23.98 12.21 -13.71
N THR A 376 -24.60 11.98 -14.87
CA THR A 376 -25.20 13.04 -15.70
C THR A 376 -26.28 13.80 -14.92
N THR A 377 -27.21 13.10 -14.26
CA THR A 377 -28.32 13.72 -13.51
C THR A 377 -27.86 14.41 -12.22
N ALA A 378 -26.77 13.94 -11.61
CA ALA A 378 -26.14 14.58 -10.45
C ALA A 378 -25.18 15.71 -10.81
N GLY A 379 -24.91 15.97 -12.10
CA GLY A 379 -24.00 17.01 -12.56
C GLY A 379 -22.52 16.75 -12.21
N VAL A 380 -22.11 15.49 -12.10
CA VAL A 380 -20.74 15.08 -11.70
C VAL A 380 -20.01 14.34 -12.83
N PRO A 381 -18.67 14.41 -12.91
CA PRO A 381 -17.92 13.63 -13.89
C PRO A 381 -18.06 12.12 -13.60
N PHE A 382 -18.20 11.29 -14.63
CA PHE A 382 -18.30 9.82 -14.48
C PHE A 382 -17.12 9.21 -13.68
N GLU A 383 -15.94 9.85 -13.75
CA GLU A 383 -14.76 9.53 -12.93
C GLU A 383 -15.03 9.47 -11.41
N SER A 384 -16.05 10.19 -10.91
CA SER A 384 -16.46 10.18 -9.50
C SER A 384 -17.24 8.95 -9.06
N VAL A 385 -17.86 8.21 -10.00
CA VAL A 385 -18.74 7.07 -9.72
C VAL A 385 -18.27 5.75 -10.34
N LYS A 386 -17.37 5.78 -11.33
CA LYS A 386 -16.91 4.60 -12.11
C LYS A 386 -16.32 3.47 -11.28
N THR A 387 -15.93 3.71 -10.03
CA THR A 387 -15.36 2.70 -9.13
C THR A 387 -16.41 1.91 -8.36
N THR A 388 -17.68 2.34 -8.35
CA THR A 388 -18.76 1.75 -7.53
C THR A 388 -18.84 0.23 -7.64
N ALA A 389 -18.81 -0.33 -8.86
CA ALA A 389 -18.91 -1.77 -9.07
C ALA A 389 -17.76 -2.57 -8.41
N THR A 390 -16.57 -1.96 -8.29
CA THR A 390 -15.45 -2.53 -7.53
C THR A 390 -15.58 -2.22 -6.03
N HIS A 391 -15.97 -1.01 -5.65
CA HIS A 391 -16.19 -0.59 -4.25
C HIS A 391 -17.15 -1.53 -3.51
N GLU A 392 -18.34 -1.76 -4.07
CA GLU A 392 -19.33 -2.66 -3.47
C GLU A 392 -18.86 -4.14 -3.49
N LEU A 393 -18.10 -4.55 -4.50
CA LEU A 393 -17.52 -5.90 -4.53
C LEU A 393 -16.42 -6.06 -3.47
N LEU A 394 -15.64 -5.02 -3.18
CA LEU A 394 -14.66 -5.01 -2.10
C LEU A 394 -15.33 -5.03 -0.72
N HIS A 395 -16.47 -4.35 -0.55
CA HIS A 395 -17.35 -4.52 0.62
C HIS A 395 -17.82 -5.97 0.77
N ALA A 396 -18.34 -6.59 -0.29
CA ALA A 396 -18.74 -7.98 -0.26
C ALA A 396 -17.57 -8.95 0.03
N ILE A 397 -16.35 -8.68 -0.44
CA ILE A 397 -15.17 -9.49 -0.07
C ILE A 397 -14.78 -9.29 1.42
N GLY A 398 -15.15 -8.16 2.04
CA GLY A 398 -14.98 -7.91 3.47
C GLY A 398 -14.08 -6.71 3.83
N LEU A 399 -13.97 -5.70 2.95
CA LEU A 399 -13.34 -4.42 3.30
C LEU A 399 -14.37 -3.45 3.88
N TYR A 400 -13.98 -2.71 4.91
CA TYR A 400 -14.68 -1.51 5.38
C TYR A 400 -14.18 -0.26 4.65
N HIS A 401 -14.89 0.86 4.79
CA HIS A 401 -14.40 2.16 4.33
C HIS A 401 -13.08 2.55 5.00
N THR A 402 -12.26 3.36 4.32
CA THR A 402 -11.04 3.94 4.94
C THR A 402 -11.38 4.88 6.09
N PHE A 403 -12.56 5.52 6.05
CA PHE A 403 -13.09 6.39 7.10
C PHE A 403 -13.94 5.66 8.15
N ASP A 404 -13.95 4.33 8.15
CA ASP A 404 -14.70 3.53 9.12
C ASP A 404 -13.91 3.32 10.42
N ASN A 405 -14.55 3.42 11.59
CA ASN A 405 -13.89 3.13 12.87
C ASN A 405 -13.58 1.64 13.07
N ASP A 406 -14.32 0.74 12.43
CA ASP A 406 -14.14 -0.72 12.53
C ASP A 406 -12.99 -1.22 11.63
N GLY A 407 -12.49 -0.34 10.74
CA GLY A 407 -11.27 -0.56 9.98
C GLY A 407 -10.00 -0.61 10.84
N PRO A 408 -8.96 -1.36 10.42
CA PRO A 408 -7.70 -1.51 11.15
C PRO A 408 -6.80 -0.26 11.16
N LEU A 409 -7.26 0.80 10.49
CA LEU A 409 -6.90 2.22 10.55
C LEU A 409 -8.14 3.02 10.13
N THR A 410 -8.24 4.27 10.57
CA THR A 410 -9.31 5.18 10.14
C THR A 410 -8.71 6.49 9.66
N PHE A 411 -9.18 6.93 8.50
CA PHE A 411 -8.76 8.13 7.80
C PHE A 411 -9.87 9.18 7.79
N GLU A 412 -9.52 10.44 7.53
CA GLU A 412 -10.52 11.47 7.24
C GLU A 412 -11.15 11.21 5.86
N LYS A 413 -12.49 11.09 5.83
CA LYS A 413 -13.28 10.86 4.62
C LYS A 413 -13.00 11.90 3.53
N PHE A 414 -13.07 11.47 2.27
CA PHE A 414 -12.81 12.25 1.06
C PHE A 414 -11.36 12.70 0.84
N HIS A 415 -10.41 12.24 1.67
CA HIS A 415 -9.01 12.70 1.62
C HIS A 415 -8.00 11.65 1.13
N THR A 416 -8.43 10.44 0.77
CA THR A 416 -7.55 9.38 0.24
C THR A 416 -7.89 9.01 -1.21
N ASP A 417 -6.90 8.51 -1.96
CA ASP A 417 -7.05 7.90 -3.30
C ASP A 417 -7.47 6.41 -3.26
N ASN A 418 -8.00 5.96 -2.12
CA ASN A 418 -8.39 4.58 -1.90
C ASN A 418 -9.76 4.28 -2.53
N ILE A 419 -9.96 3.06 -3.04
CA ILE A 419 -11.27 2.63 -3.57
C ILE A 419 -12.33 2.58 -2.47
N MET A 420 -11.96 2.35 -1.22
CA MET A 420 -12.87 2.34 -0.06
C MET A 420 -13.04 3.72 0.60
N ASP A 421 -12.71 4.81 -0.10
CA ASP A 421 -13.08 6.18 0.25
C ASP A 421 -14.12 6.70 -0.75
N TYR A 422 -14.77 7.82 -0.45
CA TYR A 422 -15.73 8.46 -1.36
C TYR A 422 -15.09 9.61 -2.12
N TYR A 423 -15.62 9.89 -3.31
CA TYR A 423 -15.37 11.13 -4.02
C TYR A 423 -16.06 12.32 -3.31
N SER A 424 -15.40 13.48 -3.31
CA SER A 424 -16.04 14.78 -3.07
C SER A 424 -15.59 15.76 -4.16
N GLN A 425 -16.47 16.67 -4.57
CA GLN A 425 -16.08 17.78 -5.46
C GLN A 425 -15.05 18.71 -4.81
N SER A 426 -15.07 18.85 -3.47
CA SER A 426 -14.19 19.80 -2.75
C SER A 426 -12.71 19.39 -2.77
N THR A 427 -12.41 18.10 -2.70
CA THR A 427 -11.05 17.56 -2.85
C THR A 427 -10.78 17.15 -4.30
N ALA A 428 -11.81 16.63 -4.98
CA ALA A 428 -11.79 16.05 -6.31
C ALA A 428 -10.62 15.06 -6.50
N ILE A 429 -10.43 14.22 -5.48
CA ILE A 429 -9.52 13.06 -5.49
C ILE A 429 -10.24 11.90 -6.18
N ILE A 430 -9.58 11.24 -7.12
CA ILE A 430 -10.12 10.07 -7.82
C ILE A 430 -9.53 8.79 -7.23
N ALA A 431 -10.40 7.85 -6.87
CA ALA A 431 -10.01 6.55 -6.33
C ALA A 431 -9.25 5.71 -7.37
N LYS A 432 -8.09 5.17 -6.98
CA LYS A 432 -7.22 4.37 -7.85
C LYS A 432 -6.52 3.19 -7.19
N GLN A 433 -6.49 3.11 -5.85
CA GLN A 433 -5.67 2.12 -5.15
C GLN A 433 -6.36 1.41 -3.98
N THR A 434 -5.75 0.32 -3.54
CA THR A 434 -5.96 -0.32 -2.25
C THR A 434 -4.63 -0.41 -1.50
N TYR A 435 -4.69 -0.48 -0.17
CA TYR A 435 -3.52 -0.57 0.72
C TYR A 435 -3.01 -2.01 0.88
N LYS A 436 -1.75 -2.16 1.29
CA LYS A 436 -1.13 -3.45 1.62
C LYS A 436 -1.97 -4.30 2.57
N TRP A 437 -2.55 -3.67 3.60
CA TRP A 437 -3.40 -4.36 4.57
C TRP A 437 -4.75 -4.78 3.98
N GLN A 438 -5.28 -4.05 3.00
CA GLN A 438 -6.47 -4.48 2.24
C GLN A 438 -6.10 -5.66 1.33
N TRP A 439 -4.94 -5.64 0.64
CA TRP A 439 -4.48 -6.76 -0.19
C TRP A 439 -4.41 -8.08 0.58
N ASP A 440 -4.00 -8.04 1.85
CA ASP A 440 -3.93 -9.23 2.71
C ASP A 440 -5.31 -9.75 3.15
N ILE A 441 -6.30 -8.86 3.36
CA ILE A 441 -7.69 -9.26 3.59
C ILE A 441 -8.27 -9.88 2.31
N LEU A 442 -8.11 -9.22 1.16
CA LEU A 442 -8.65 -9.70 -0.12
C LEU A 442 -8.09 -11.10 -0.48
N LYS A 443 -6.78 -11.34 -0.33
CA LYS A 443 -6.17 -12.66 -0.55
C LYS A 443 -6.61 -13.75 0.45
N LYS A 444 -7.15 -13.37 1.61
CA LYS A 444 -7.69 -14.30 2.61
C LYS A 444 -9.15 -14.67 2.32
N MET A 445 -9.92 -13.76 1.75
CA MET A 445 -11.38 -13.85 1.64
C MET A 445 -11.88 -14.30 0.26
N ILE A 446 -11.03 -14.26 -0.78
CA ILE A 446 -11.38 -14.58 -2.18
C ILE A 446 -11.06 -16.02 -2.60
#